data_AF-A0A812KXY6-F1
#
_entry.id   AF-A0A812KXY6-F1
#
_cell.length_a   1.000
_cell.length_b   1.000
_cell.length_c   1.000
_cell.angle_alpha   90.00
_cell.angle_beta   90.00
_cell.angle_gamma   90.00
#
_symmetry.space_group_name_H-M   'P 1'
#
loop_
_entity.id
_entity.type
_entity.pdbx_description
1 polymer ?
#
loop_
_entity_poly.entity_id
_entity_poly.type
_entity_poly.pdbx_seq_one_letter_code
_entity_poly.pdbx_strand_id
1 'polypeptide(L)'
;MESASLVQFASALGKHRDGLSGNNTFVMYTVLADAFLQMTEVKMHEELADAGVLSEFDESLGKAMFVSHQWLSDTHPDPDFQQLKVLQDALRNIIAGTSSISQALFSEVVYGRRRCFTAADFAPGHLHIWYDYFSIPQSGGHRASHGRQTAIQSIPTYVARCEFFVVLCPALKHRDQKRTLSHATWGERGWCRTERAARELSTHRGGYIIIVESAAHQTLLWAGLSMRDAPGEGEFTLDGDRVLIGRMVTQMVWSKLFYYLEHKQFHNYRFLLNLQTAQYFRALDVEPIDGLVPGFHTETDPSVDCKGFMLERFLHQNGLRNIFARDAAGWPPICFAAMSNDVVVLQALLDRKVDINQATSKPEAQVNLPAKLTALAIAVLVRNNEAVELLLCARADVNYKDGFGGNALHTACAGNNPHGVRLLCHARANLNQQAMPGMSPFMISCACGSRRAMKEMLSLNPDVSLRHCLHVALMFAGGGSADLVSVLLAAQANVNEQFRVQIQEPGWWLLMNAMGVRHRVSPSRLTLLAYHHYDATPLMFSILSGSLDSVSTLLSARARVDIRNYRKKTASDLARQMLAPSWLIEVCSTKGEQDADAPAESDTFCI
;
A
#
# COMPACT_ATOMS: atom_id res chain seq x y z
N MET A 1 -25.33 -13.99 -12.03
CA MET A 1 -25.89 -15.27 -11.55
C MET A 1 -24.88 -16.37 -11.86
N GLU A 2 -24.41 -17.07 -10.83
CA GLU A 2 -23.29 -18.03 -10.87
C GLU A 2 -23.56 -19.24 -11.78
N SER A 3 -22.52 -19.81 -12.39
CA SER A 3 -22.61 -21.11 -13.07
C SER A 3 -22.86 -22.22 -12.03
N ALA A 4 -23.57 -23.27 -12.45
CA ALA A 4 -23.81 -24.43 -11.58
C ALA A 4 -22.49 -25.14 -11.21
N SER A 5 -21.52 -25.17 -12.15
CA SER A 5 -20.21 -25.81 -11.96
C SER A 5 -19.40 -25.20 -10.80
N LEU A 6 -19.32 -23.86 -10.73
CA LEU A 6 -18.55 -23.18 -9.69
C LEU A 6 -19.17 -23.40 -8.30
N VAL A 7 -20.51 -23.34 -8.20
CA VAL A 7 -21.23 -23.53 -6.95
C VAL A 7 -21.13 -24.99 -6.46
N GLN A 8 -21.20 -25.95 -7.38
CA GLN A 8 -21.02 -27.37 -7.08
C GLN A 8 -19.60 -27.66 -6.58
N PHE A 9 -18.58 -27.15 -7.27
CA PHE A 9 -17.18 -27.31 -6.88
C PHE A 9 -16.90 -26.71 -5.50
N ALA A 10 -17.32 -25.47 -5.26
CA ALA A 10 -17.21 -24.82 -3.95
C ALA A 10 -17.87 -25.63 -2.83
N SER A 11 -19.01 -26.27 -3.10
CA SER A 11 -19.72 -27.09 -2.13
C SER A 11 -19.05 -28.45 -1.87
N ALA A 12 -18.24 -28.95 -2.82
CA ALA A 12 -17.48 -30.18 -2.67
C ALA A 12 -16.20 -29.98 -1.84
N LEU A 13 -15.55 -28.81 -1.94
CA LEU A 13 -14.32 -28.48 -1.20
C LEU A 13 -14.52 -28.52 0.32
N GLY A 14 -15.65 -28.02 0.82
CA GLY A 14 -15.96 -28.01 2.26
C GLY A 14 -16.09 -29.40 2.92
N LYS A 15 -16.08 -30.49 2.15
CA LYS A 15 -16.24 -31.87 2.65
C LYS A 15 -14.93 -32.66 2.80
N HIS A 16 -13.79 -32.14 2.30
CA HIS A 16 -12.57 -32.94 2.12
C HIS A 16 -11.36 -32.54 3.00
N ARG A 17 -11.58 -31.88 4.14
CA ARG A 17 -10.48 -31.22 4.89
C ARG A 17 -9.68 -32.09 5.88
N ASP A 18 -9.89 -33.40 5.94
CA ASP A 18 -9.16 -34.28 6.87
C ASP A 18 -7.85 -34.87 6.31
N GLY A 19 -7.38 -34.47 5.12
CA GLY A 19 -6.31 -35.19 4.42
C GLY A 19 -5.08 -34.43 3.92
N LEU A 20 -4.99 -33.10 4.08
CA LEU A 20 -3.94 -32.29 3.43
C LEU A 20 -3.17 -31.36 4.39
N SER A 21 -2.99 -31.76 5.65
CA SER A 21 -2.01 -31.14 6.56
C SER A 21 -0.69 -31.93 6.58
N GLY A 22 -0.15 -32.23 5.41
CA GLY A 22 1.23 -32.65 5.29
C GLY A 22 2.06 -31.45 4.87
N ASN A 23 2.72 -30.76 5.80
CA ASN A 23 3.86 -29.95 5.40
C ASN A 23 4.88 -29.74 6.52
N ASN A 24 6.11 -29.94 6.12
CA ASN A 24 7.36 -29.90 6.86
C ASN A 24 7.70 -28.43 7.22
N THR A 25 6.86 -27.77 8.02
CA THR A 25 7.05 -26.37 8.43
C THR A 25 8.11 -26.28 9.52
N PHE A 26 9.07 -25.39 9.36
CA PHE A 26 10.04 -25.13 10.43
C PHE A 26 9.32 -24.47 11.61
N VAL A 27 9.70 -24.87 12.83
CA VAL A 27 9.09 -24.38 14.07
C VAL A 27 9.20 -22.86 14.15
N MET A 28 8.13 -22.21 14.60
CA MET A 28 8.12 -20.76 14.78
C MET A 28 8.74 -20.41 16.13
N TYR A 29 10.02 -20.05 16.16
CA TYR A 29 10.67 -19.56 17.38
C TYR A 29 10.37 -18.07 17.59
N THR A 30 10.16 -17.67 18.85
CA THR A 30 9.88 -16.29 19.24
C THR A 30 10.53 -15.93 20.56
N VAL A 31 10.69 -14.63 20.81
CA VAL A 31 11.14 -14.07 22.09
C VAL A 31 9.94 -13.46 22.82
N LEU A 32 9.75 -13.78 24.10
CA LEU A 32 8.70 -13.13 24.91
C LEU A 32 8.98 -11.62 25.01
N ALA A 33 7.94 -10.79 24.90
CA ALA A 33 8.07 -9.33 24.91
C ALA A 33 8.83 -8.80 26.14
N ASP A 34 8.66 -9.43 27.31
CA ASP A 34 9.34 -9.03 28.54
C ASP A 34 10.87 -9.22 28.45
N ALA A 35 11.30 -10.34 27.84
CA ALA A 35 12.70 -10.60 27.57
C ALA A 35 13.22 -9.68 26.45
N PHE A 36 12.44 -9.49 25.38
CA PHE A 36 12.75 -8.57 24.29
C PHE A 36 12.98 -7.14 24.79
N LEU A 37 12.17 -6.65 25.72
CA LEU A 37 12.28 -5.31 26.32
C LEU A 37 13.53 -5.15 27.20
N GLN A 38 14.22 -6.23 27.56
CA GLN A 38 15.46 -6.20 28.35
C GLN A 38 16.71 -6.37 27.47
N MET A 39 16.55 -6.75 26.20
CA MET A 39 17.66 -6.89 25.26
C MET A 39 18.37 -5.55 25.03
N THR A 40 19.70 -5.62 24.94
CA THR A 40 20.58 -4.47 24.65
C THR A 40 21.36 -4.62 23.35
N GLU A 41 21.34 -5.81 22.75
CA GLU A 41 22.01 -6.16 21.51
C GLU A 41 21.18 -7.20 20.76
N VAL A 42 21.36 -7.29 19.43
CA VAL A 42 20.71 -8.34 18.63
C VAL A 42 21.64 -9.54 18.58
N LYS A 43 21.19 -10.65 19.15
CA LYS A 43 21.94 -11.91 19.16
C LYS A 43 21.46 -12.86 18.08
N MET A 44 22.32 -13.78 17.68
CA MET A 44 21.94 -14.84 16.76
C MET A 44 20.92 -15.80 17.40
N HIS A 45 20.20 -16.52 16.56
CA HIS A 45 19.24 -17.54 16.97
C HIS A 45 19.87 -18.56 17.94
N GLU A 46 21.04 -19.08 17.62
CA GLU A 46 21.74 -20.09 18.41
C GLU A 46 22.09 -19.59 19.83
N GLU A 47 22.56 -18.35 19.94
CA GLU A 47 22.89 -17.74 21.24
C GLU A 47 21.66 -17.58 22.14
N LEU A 48 20.53 -17.18 21.55
CA LEU A 48 19.29 -17.04 22.32
C LEU A 48 18.65 -18.40 22.64
N ALA A 49 18.85 -19.41 21.79
CA ALA A 49 18.45 -20.78 22.06
C ALA A 49 19.22 -21.35 23.25
N ASP A 50 20.56 -21.21 23.25
CA ASP A 50 21.44 -21.67 24.32
C ASP A 50 21.17 -20.94 25.64
N ALA A 51 20.81 -19.65 25.58
CA ALA A 51 20.40 -18.86 26.74
C ALA A 51 18.98 -19.17 27.24
N GLY A 52 18.21 -20.02 26.56
CA GLY A 52 16.83 -20.35 26.92
C GLY A 52 15.84 -19.18 26.77
N VAL A 53 16.17 -18.19 25.94
CA VAL A 53 15.35 -16.99 25.68
C VAL A 53 14.33 -17.25 24.57
N LEU A 54 14.63 -18.16 23.64
CA LEU A 54 13.71 -18.54 22.56
C LEU A 54 12.66 -19.53 23.03
N SER A 55 11.45 -19.34 22.54
CA SER A 55 10.28 -20.19 22.79
C SER A 55 9.67 -20.67 21.48
N GLU A 56 9.27 -21.94 21.43
CA GLU A 56 8.46 -22.48 20.35
C GLU A 56 7.04 -21.91 20.47
N PHE A 57 6.62 -21.14 19.47
CA PHE A 57 5.36 -20.42 19.52
C PHE A 57 4.17 -21.31 19.15
N ASP A 58 3.18 -21.27 20.03
CA ASP A 58 1.83 -21.79 19.83
C ASP A 58 0.80 -20.72 20.23
N GLU A 59 -0.35 -20.72 19.58
CA GLU A 59 -1.44 -19.78 19.79
C GLU A 59 -1.98 -19.79 21.24
N SER A 60 -1.75 -20.87 21.98
CA SER A 60 -2.06 -20.98 23.41
C SER A 60 -1.20 -20.09 24.31
N LEU A 61 0.01 -19.72 23.89
CA LEU A 61 0.94 -18.88 24.65
C LEU A 61 0.54 -17.39 24.63
N GLY A 62 -0.22 -16.98 23.62
CA GLY A 62 -0.74 -15.63 23.49
C GLY A 62 -0.72 -15.13 22.04
N LYS A 63 -0.36 -13.86 21.87
CA LYS A 63 -0.32 -13.18 20.57
C LYS A 63 1.11 -13.07 20.08
N ALA A 64 1.34 -13.27 18.78
CA ALA A 64 2.63 -13.02 18.15
C ALA A 64 2.63 -11.74 17.30
N MET A 65 3.78 -11.09 17.24
CA MET A 65 4.10 -9.94 16.41
C MET A 65 5.18 -10.33 15.40
N PHE A 66 4.87 -10.21 14.11
CA PHE A 66 5.84 -10.32 13.03
C PHE A 66 6.50 -8.97 12.79
N VAL A 67 7.83 -8.89 12.90
CA VAL A 67 8.59 -7.65 12.66
C VAL A 67 9.32 -7.75 11.32
N SER A 68 8.78 -7.07 10.30
CA SER A 68 9.43 -6.86 9.01
C SER A 68 10.34 -5.64 9.08
N HIS A 69 11.54 -5.73 8.52
CA HIS A 69 12.58 -4.71 8.70
C HIS A 69 13.61 -4.69 7.55
N GLN A 70 14.56 -3.76 7.62
CA GLN A 70 15.71 -3.66 6.73
C GLN A 70 17.01 -3.80 7.52
N TRP A 71 18.02 -4.39 6.88
CA TRP A 71 19.35 -4.48 7.46
C TRP A 71 20.05 -3.12 7.43
N LEU A 72 20.73 -2.77 8.51
CA LEU A 72 21.51 -1.53 8.67
C LEU A 72 22.97 -1.66 8.25
N SER A 73 23.44 -2.88 7.99
CA SER A 73 24.77 -3.17 7.45
C SER A 73 24.73 -4.40 6.55
N ASP A 74 25.78 -4.63 5.77
CA ASP A 74 25.84 -5.78 4.86
C ASP A 74 25.97 -7.12 5.61
N THR A 75 26.39 -7.10 6.88
CA THR A 75 26.68 -8.32 7.67
C THR A 75 25.76 -8.52 8.88
N HIS A 76 25.01 -7.49 9.28
CA HIS A 76 24.18 -7.54 10.48
C HIS A 76 22.95 -6.64 10.36
N PRO A 77 21.77 -7.09 10.81
CA PRO A 77 20.52 -6.34 10.64
C PRO A 77 20.48 -5.04 11.45
N ASP A 78 21.02 -5.03 12.67
CA ASP A 78 21.01 -3.86 13.56
C ASP A 78 22.24 -3.83 14.49
N PRO A 79 23.44 -3.51 13.98
CA PRO A 79 24.70 -3.71 14.71
C PRO A 79 24.84 -2.84 15.95
N ASP A 80 24.20 -1.67 15.96
CA ASP A 80 24.27 -0.70 17.06
C ASP A 80 22.97 -0.69 17.89
N PHE A 81 22.11 -1.70 17.70
CA PHE A 81 20.80 -1.85 18.38
C PHE A 81 19.89 -0.60 18.24
N GLN A 82 20.00 0.15 17.15
CA GLN A 82 19.26 1.40 16.96
C GLN A 82 17.82 1.13 16.52
N GLN A 83 17.63 0.15 15.64
CA GLN A 83 16.33 -0.14 15.04
C GLN A 83 15.39 -0.83 16.04
N LEU A 84 15.87 -1.89 16.71
CA LEU A 84 15.08 -2.58 17.73
C LEU A 84 14.87 -1.72 18.98
N LYS A 85 15.79 -0.81 19.31
CA LYS A 85 15.57 0.16 20.38
C LYS A 85 14.37 1.07 20.10
N VAL A 86 14.18 1.51 18.86
CA VAL A 86 12.97 2.25 18.45
C VAL A 86 11.71 1.42 18.67
N LEU A 87 11.73 0.13 18.32
CA LEU A 87 10.60 -0.77 18.57
C LEU A 87 10.33 -0.95 20.06
N GLN A 88 11.36 -1.18 20.88
CA GLN A 88 11.22 -1.28 22.33
C GLN A 88 10.61 -0.01 22.92
N ASP A 89 11.13 1.17 22.54
CA ASP A 89 10.64 2.45 23.05
C ASP A 89 9.21 2.73 22.59
N ALA A 90 8.85 2.34 21.36
CA ALA A 90 7.48 2.38 20.87
C ALA A 90 6.54 1.48 21.71
N LEU A 91 6.94 0.24 21.99
CA LEU A 91 6.15 -0.68 22.83
C LEU A 91 5.98 -0.14 24.25
N ARG A 92 7.07 0.34 24.87
CA ARG A 92 7.01 0.98 26.20
C ARG A 92 6.05 2.16 26.22
N ASN A 93 6.11 3.02 25.20
CA ASN A 93 5.23 4.18 25.12
C ASN A 93 3.75 3.80 24.91
N ILE A 94 3.48 2.80 24.08
CA ILE A 94 2.11 2.31 23.86
C ILE A 94 1.56 1.69 25.14
N ILE A 95 2.34 0.85 25.83
CA ILE A 95 1.93 0.19 27.09
C ILE A 95 1.71 1.21 28.20
N ALA A 96 2.59 2.22 28.31
CA ALA A 96 2.46 3.31 29.28
C ALA A 96 1.34 4.31 28.92
N GLY A 97 0.79 4.25 27.71
CA GLY A 97 -0.21 5.19 27.20
C GLY A 97 0.35 6.58 26.85
N THR A 98 1.67 6.73 26.73
CA THR A 98 2.32 7.99 26.33
C THR A 98 2.32 8.19 24.82
N SER A 99 2.24 7.10 24.03
CA SER A 99 1.97 7.14 22.59
C SER A 99 0.75 6.31 22.23
N SER A 100 0.20 6.55 21.04
CA SER A 100 -0.92 5.78 20.50
C SER A 100 -0.72 5.48 19.03
N ILE A 101 -1.17 4.29 18.60
CA ILE A 101 -1.20 3.94 17.19
C ILE A 101 -2.33 4.73 16.54
N SER A 102 -1.98 5.56 15.57
CA SER A 102 -2.94 6.39 14.84
C SER A 102 -3.30 5.74 13.51
N GLN A 103 -4.54 5.90 13.04
CA GLN A 103 -4.91 5.45 11.70
C GLN A 103 -4.33 6.41 10.65
N ALA A 104 -3.79 5.88 9.56
CA ALA A 104 -3.33 6.70 8.44
C ALA A 104 -4.46 7.58 7.92
N LEU A 105 -4.16 8.84 7.59
CA LEU A 105 -5.15 9.84 7.14
C LEU A 105 -6.02 9.32 5.99
N PHE A 106 -5.37 8.81 4.94
CA PHE A 106 -6.05 8.21 3.79
C PHE A 106 -6.97 7.05 4.18
N SER A 107 -6.51 6.19 5.11
CA SER A 107 -7.30 5.05 5.57
C SER A 107 -8.54 5.48 6.34
N GLU A 108 -8.48 6.56 7.14
CA GLU A 108 -9.65 7.10 7.83
C GLU A 108 -10.62 7.77 6.85
N VAL A 109 -10.12 8.46 5.82
CA VAL A 109 -10.97 9.04 4.74
C VAL A 109 -11.72 7.94 3.99
N VAL A 110 -11.05 6.86 3.62
CA VAL A 110 -11.60 5.82 2.74
C VAL A 110 -12.42 4.78 3.49
N TYR A 111 -11.89 4.24 4.59
CA TYR A 111 -12.50 3.11 5.30
C TYR A 111 -13.23 3.52 6.58
N GLY A 112 -13.31 4.84 6.85
CA GLY A 112 -13.79 5.37 8.10
C GLY A 112 -12.86 5.08 9.28
N ARG A 113 -13.26 5.55 10.46
CA ARG A 113 -12.50 5.35 11.69
C ARG A 113 -12.57 3.89 12.15
N ARG A 114 -11.41 3.29 12.40
CA ARG A 114 -11.24 1.94 12.94
C ARG A 114 -10.73 1.99 14.37
N ARG A 115 -10.93 0.89 15.10
CA ARG A 115 -10.27 0.68 16.39
C ARG A 115 -8.77 0.52 16.12
N CYS A 116 -7.98 1.42 16.67
CA CYS A 116 -6.53 1.22 16.78
C CYS A 116 -6.22 0.32 17.97
N PHE A 117 -5.10 -0.39 17.90
CA PHE A 117 -4.61 -1.21 19.02
C PHE A 117 -4.23 -0.31 20.20
N THR A 118 -4.49 -0.80 21.41
CA THR A 118 -4.25 -0.08 22.67
C THR A 118 -3.24 -0.83 23.55
N ALA A 119 -2.85 -0.25 24.68
CA ALA A 119 -1.98 -0.90 25.67
C ALA A 119 -2.44 -2.33 26.03
N ALA A 120 -3.75 -2.56 26.13
CA ALA A 120 -4.33 -3.88 26.44
C ALA A 120 -4.06 -4.92 25.35
N ASP A 121 -3.88 -4.50 24.10
CA ASP A 121 -3.56 -5.41 23.00
C ASP A 121 -2.10 -5.89 23.06
N PHE A 122 -1.22 -5.14 23.73
CA PHE A 122 0.21 -5.41 23.93
C PHE A 122 0.55 -5.75 25.39
N ALA A 123 -0.41 -6.28 26.15
CA ALA A 123 -0.21 -6.59 27.56
C ALA A 123 1.05 -7.47 27.77
N PRO A 124 1.94 -7.09 28.72
CA PRO A 124 3.12 -7.88 29.08
C PRO A 124 2.75 -9.33 29.46
N GLY A 125 3.65 -10.27 29.18
CA GLY A 125 3.48 -11.70 29.50
C GLY A 125 2.71 -12.56 28.48
N HIS A 126 2.06 -11.98 27.47
CA HIS A 126 1.33 -12.71 26.43
C HIS A 126 1.67 -12.29 24.99
N LEU A 127 2.68 -11.44 24.82
CA LEU A 127 3.15 -10.98 23.52
C LEU A 127 4.48 -11.64 23.18
N HIS A 128 4.55 -12.26 22.01
CA HIS A 128 5.73 -12.91 21.46
C HIS A 128 6.23 -12.16 20.23
N ILE A 129 7.53 -11.91 20.15
CA ILE A 129 8.18 -11.17 19.07
C ILE A 129 8.87 -12.17 18.14
N TRP A 130 8.48 -12.14 16.88
CA TRP A 130 9.16 -12.83 15.79
C TRP A 130 9.98 -11.82 14.99
N TYR A 131 11.27 -12.12 14.84
CA TYR A 131 12.26 -11.34 14.09
C TYR A 131 13.23 -12.32 13.44
N ASP A 132 13.40 -12.23 12.12
CA ASP A 132 14.08 -13.24 11.31
C ASP A 132 15.47 -13.63 11.84
N TYR A 133 16.31 -12.66 12.23
CA TYR A 133 17.69 -12.90 12.62
C TYR A 133 17.85 -13.80 13.85
N PHE A 134 16.98 -13.64 14.85
CA PHE A 134 17.00 -14.47 16.05
C PHE A 134 15.96 -15.59 16.05
N SER A 135 15.01 -15.57 15.11
CA SER A 135 13.98 -16.61 14.99
C SER A 135 14.37 -17.70 13.99
N ILE A 136 15.39 -17.46 13.16
CA ILE A 136 15.90 -18.37 12.14
C ILE A 136 17.40 -18.63 12.37
N PRO A 137 17.89 -19.89 12.25
CA PRO A 137 19.31 -20.22 12.40
C PRO A 137 20.26 -19.42 11.50
N GLN A 138 21.31 -18.83 12.08
CA GLN A 138 22.29 -17.98 11.38
C GLN A 138 23.67 -18.63 11.20
N SER A 139 23.96 -19.72 11.89
CA SER A 139 25.24 -20.41 11.77
C SER A 139 25.47 -21.07 10.40
N GLY A 140 26.74 -21.19 10.00
CA GLY A 140 27.15 -21.74 8.69
C GLY A 140 27.15 -23.27 8.60
N GLY A 141 26.79 -23.99 9.66
CA GLY A 141 26.78 -25.45 9.67
C GLY A 141 25.69 -26.04 8.75
N HIS A 142 25.93 -27.23 8.18
CA HIS A 142 24.98 -27.89 7.26
C HIS A 142 23.55 -27.99 7.81
N ARG A 143 23.40 -28.33 9.10
CA ARG A 143 22.08 -28.42 9.77
C ARG A 143 21.39 -27.06 9.88
N ALA A 144 22.13 -26.02 10.23
CA ALA A 144 21.61 -24.66 10.34
C ALA A 144 21.25 -24.08 8.97
N SER A 145 22.05 -24.38 7.93
CA SER A 145 21.73 -24.01 6.55
C SER A 145 20.44 -24.65 6.06
N HIS A 146 20.25 -25.96 6.32
CA HIS A 146 19.00 -26.64 5.98
C HIS A 146 17.81 -26.05 6.76
N GLY A 147 17.96 -25.87 8.07
CA GLY A 147 16.94 -25.24 8.92
C GLY A 147 16.56 -23.83 8.44
N ARG A 148 17.54 -23.02 8.05
CA ARG A 148 17.33 -21.68 7.48
C ARG A 148 16.49 -21.74 6.20
N GLN A 149 16.79 -22.66 5.29
CA GLN A 149 16.02 -22.79 4.05
C GLN A 149 14.55 -23.17 4.31
N THR A 150 14.31 -24.13 5.21
CA THR A 150 12.95 -24.52 5.61
C THR A 150 12.21 -23.38 6.34
N ALA A 151 12.91 -22.60 7.16
CA ALA A 151 12.36 -21.44 7.85
C ALA A 151 11.95 -20.32 6.88
N ILE A 152 12.79 -20.01 5.89
CA ILE A 152 12.47 -19.02 4.86
C ILE A 152 11.20 -19.42 4.10
N GLN A 153 11.07 -20.69 3.72
CA GLN A 153 9.85 -21.19 3.06
C GLN A 153 8.60 -21.12 3.95
N SER A 154 8.78 -21.09 5.28
CA SER A 154 7.70 -21.05 6.28
C SER A 154 7.27 -19.62 6.66
N ILE A 155 7.93 -18.58 6.13
CA ILE A 155 7.59 -17.16 6.40
C ILE A 155 6.09 -16.85 6.22
N PRO A 156 5.40 -17.28 5.15
CA PRO A 156 3.97 -17.02 4.98
C PRO A 156 3.13 -17.59 6.12
N THR A 157 3.50 -18.77 6.63
CA THR A 157 2.86 -19.40 7.77
C THR A 157 3.09 -18.59 9.05
N TYR A 158 4.31 -18.10 9.29
CA TYR A 158 4.59 -17.24 10.45
C TYR A 158 3.76 -15.95 10.41
N VAL A 159 3.71 -15.29 9.25
CA VAL A 159 2.90 -14.09 9.03
C VAL A 159 1.41 -14.36 9.28
N ALA A 160 0.90 -15.52 8.87
CA ALA A 160 -0.50 -15.89 9.08
C ALA A 160 -0.85 -16.17 10.56
N ARG A 161 0.10 -16.69 11.35
CA ARG A 161 -0.06 -16.96 12.79
C ARG A 161 0.07 -15.70 13.66
N CYS A 162 0.80 -14.69 13.20
CA CYS A 162 0.95 -13.42 13.92
C CYS A 162 -0.34 -12.57 13.93
N GLU A 163 -0.68 -12.04 15.12
CA GLU A 163 -1.77 -11.06 15.29
C GLU A 163 -1.36 -9.73 14.66
N PHE A 164 -0.14 -9.29 14.99
CA PHE A 164 0.41 -8.02 14.58
C PHE A 164 1.44 -8.22 13.47
N PHE A 165 1.34 -7.41 12.43
CA PHE A 165 2.38 -7.27 11.41
C PHE A 165 2.96 -5.86 11.52
N VAL A 166 4.22 -5.76 11.93
CA VAL A 166 4.92 -4.51 12.14
C VAL A 166 5.93 -4.31 11.01
N VAL A 167 5.87 -3.15 10.37
CA VAL A 167 6.93 -2.65 9.49
C VAL A 167 7.76 -1.68 10.31
N LEU A 168 8.98 -2.11 10.67
CA LEU A 168 9.92 -1.31 11.46
C LEU A 168 10.87 -0.59 10.50
N CYS A 169 10.65 0.72 10.33
CA CYS A 169 11.36 1.52 9.33
C CYS A 169 11.71 2.93 9.86
N PRO A 170 12.46 3.05 10.97
CA PRO A 170 12.95 4.35 11.41
C PRO A 170 13.96 4.93 10.41
N ALA A 171 14.01 6.26 10.34
CA ALA A 171 14.95 6.98 9.49
C ALA A 171 16.40 6.85 10.01
N LEU A 172 17.11 5.82 9.56
CA LEU A 172 18.47 5.49 9.98
C LEU A 172 19.40 5.37 8.77
N LYS A 173 20.68 5.71 8.94
CA LYS A 173 21.68 5.57 7.88
C LYS A 173 22.17 4.12 7.82
N HIS A 174 22.24 3.55 6.63
CA HIS A 174 22.96 2.31 6.41
C HIS A 174 24.46 2.56 6.66
N ARG A 175 25.13 1.63 7.36
CA ARG A 175 26.54 1.78 7.75
C ARG A 175 27.47 1.77 6.54
N ASP A 176 27.23 0.82 5.63
CA ASP A 176 28.13 0.56 4.50
C ASP A 176 27.69 1.25 3.20
N GLN A 177 26.48 1.78 3.16
CA GLN A 177 25.87 2.36 1.96
C GLN A 177 25.52 3.83 2.24
N LYS A 178 25.65 4.70 1.23
CA LYS A 178 25.25 6.11 1.34
C LYS A 178 23.73 6.29 1.20
N ARG A 179 22.95 5.50 1.94
CA ARG A 179 21.48 5.46 1.88
C ARG A 179 20.89 5.64 3.28
N THR A 180 19.83 6.44 3.36
CA THR A 180 18.98 6.51 4.55
C THR A 180 17.80 5.57 4.35
N LEU A 181 17.59 4.68 5.30
CA LEU A 181 16.46 3.76 5.31
C LEU A 181 15.19 4.48 5.75
N SER A 182 14.05 4.06 5.20
CA SER A 182 12.72 4.59 5.47
C SER A 182 11.66 3.62 4.98
N HIS A 183 10.38 3.90 5.27
CA HIS A 183 9.26 3.13 4.74
C HIS A 183 9.29 3.01 3.20
N ALA A 184 9.73 4.06 2.50
CA ALA A 184 9.85 4.03 1.04
C ALA A 184 10.90 3.00 0.58
N THR A 185 12.09 3.01 1.19
CA THR A 185 13.17 2.06 0.85
C THR A 185 12.84 0.62 1.25
N TRP A 186 12.07 0.43 2.35
CA TRP A 186 11.56 -0.88 2.74
C TRP A 186 10.65 -1.44 1.64
N GLY A 187 9.78 -0.59 1.10
CA GLY A 187 8.88 -0.95 0.00
C GLY A 187 9.59 -1.22 -1.33
N GLU A 188 10.89 -0.95 -1.48
CA GLU A 188 11.65 -1.28 -2.69
C GLU A 188 12.20 -2.72 -2.67
N ARG A 189 12.30 -3.37 -1.49
CA ARG A 189 12.87 -4.71 -1.37
C ARG A 189 11.88 -5.81 -1.71
N GLY A 190 12.30 -6.79 -2.51
CA GLY A 190 11.44 -7.90 -2.93
C GLY A 190 10.96 -8.80 -1.77
N TRP A 191 11.83 -9.09 -0.80
CA TRP A 191 11.45 -9.85 0.41
C TRP A 191 10.40 -9.12 1.26
N CYS A 192 10.59 -7.83 1.52
CA CYS A 192 9.64 -7.01 2.29
C CYS A 192 8.26 -6.94 1.60
N ARG A 193 8.25 -6.80 0.26
CA ARG A 193 7.01 -6.89 -0.55
C ARG A 193 6.37 -8.28 -0.43
N THR A 194 7.16 -9.35 -0.37
CA THR A 194 6.68 -10.73 -0.22
C THR A 194 6.02 -10.94 1.15
N GLU A 195 6.64 -10.46 2.23
CA GLU A 195 6.07 -10.53 3.59
C GLU A 195 4.75 -9.76 3.68
N ARG A 196 4.67 -8.58 3.06
CA ARG A 196 3.41 -7.83 2.96
C ARG A 196 2.36 -8.60 2.16
N ALA A 197 2.74 -9.19 1.02
CA ALA A 197 1.84 -10.03 0.22
C ALA A 197 1.34 -11.23 1.03
N ALA A 198 2.17 -11.83 1.89
CA ALA A 198 1.75 -12.88 2.81
C ALA A 198 0.69 -12.40 3.80
N ARG A 199 0.82 -11.17 4.32
CA ARG A 199 -0.19 -10.57 5.19
C ARG A 199 -1.51 -10.30 4.45
N GLU A 200 -1.44 -9.81 3.21
CA GLU A 200 -2.60 -9.55 2.36
C GLU A 200 -3.35 -10.84 1.98
N LEU A 201 -2.62 -11.89 1.60
CA LEU A 201 -3.15 -13.16 1.14
C LEU A 201 -3.51 -14.13 2.27
N SER A 202 -3.19 -13.80 3.53
CA SER A 202 -3.54 -14.63 4.69
C SER A 202 -5.05 -14.87 4.80
N THR A 203 -5.42 -16.08 5.19
CA THR A 203 -6.82 -16.51 5.37
C THR A 203 -7.34 -16.28 6.79
N HIS A 204 -6.48 -15.97 7.75
CA HIS A 204 -6.84 -16.00 9.18
C HIS A 204 -7.10 -14.63 9.80
N ARG A 205 -6.47 -13.54 9.33
CA ARG A 205 -6.52 -12.23 10.00
C ARG A 205 -6.56 -11.06 9.02
N GLY A 206 -7.17 -9.96 9.46
CA GLY A 206 -7.33 -8.74 8.67
C GLY A 206 -5.98 -8.16 8.25
N GLY A 207 -5.85 -7.82 6.96
CA GLY A 207 -4.62 -7.33 6.33
C GLY A 207 -4.16 -5.93 6.78
N TYR A 208 -4.28 -5.58 8.06
CA TYR A 208 -3.68 -4.35 8.60
C TYR A 208 -2.21 -4.58 8.97
N ILE A 209 -1.42 -3.52 8.81
CA ILE A 209 -0.02 -3.42 9.21
C ILE A 209 0.18 -2.19 10.10
N ILE A 210 1.14 -2.28 11.02
CA ILE A 210 1.55 -1.17 11.89
C ILE A 210 2.92 -0.70 11.39
N ILE A 211 3.01 0.54 10.92
CA ILE A 211 4.26 1.16 10.52
C ILE A 211 4.84 1.88 11.75
N VAL A 212 6.08 1.58 12.09
CA VAL A 212 6.81 2.20 13.19
C VAL A 212 7.99 2.99 12.62
N GLU A 213 7.86 4.31 12.60
CA GLU A 213 8.87 5.25 12.10
C GLU A 213 9.69 5.86 13.25
N SER A 214 9.11 5.92 14.46
CA SER A 214 9.81 6.34 15.68
C SER A 214 9.10 5.81 16.94
N ALA A 215 9.69 6.05 18.11
CA ALA A 215 9.11 5.68 19.40
C ALA A 215 7.75 6.34 19.68
N ALA A 216 7.40 7.45 19.04
CA ALA A 216 6.13 8.16 19.23
C ALA A 216 5.21 8.13 17.99
N HIS A 217 5.70 7.71 16.83
CA HIS A 217 4.96 7.74 15.57
C HIS A 217 4.71 6.32 15.08
N GLN A 218 3.54 5.79 15.43
CA GLN A 218 3.04 4.52 14.93
C GLN A 218 1.74 4.74 14.13
N THR A 219 1.68 4.13 12.95
CA THR A 219 0.59 4.34 12.00
C THR A 219 -0.02 3.00 11.58
N LEU A 220 -1.34 2.85 11.73
CA LEU A 220 -2.10 1.71 11.26
C LEU A 220 -2.54 1.93 9.80
N LEU A 221 -2.16 1.00 8.92
CA LEU A 221 -2.46 1.03 7.49
C LEU A 221 -3.10 -0.30 7.04
N TRP A 222 -4.01 -0.24 6.06
CA TRP A 222 -4.51 -1.43 5.38
C TRP A 222 -3.55 -1.86 4.26
N ALA A 223 -3.11 -3.11 4.26
CA ALA A 223 -2.18 -3.67 3.28
C ALA A 223 -2.81 -3.85 1.89
N GLY A 224 -4.12 -4.12 1.80
CA GLY A 224 -4.81 -4.39 0.52
C GLY A 224 -4.89 -3.22 -0.46
N LEU A 225 -4.24 -2.09 -0.17
CA LEU A 225 -4.06 -0.99 -1.12
C LEU A 225 -2.86 -1.19 -2.08
N SER A 226 -2.06 -2.24 -1.91
CA SER A 226 -0.85 -2.46 -2.69
C SER A 226 -1.08 -3.14 -4.04
N MET A 227 -1.94 -2.59 -4.89
CA MET A 227 -2.03 -2.99 -6.31
C MET A 227 -0.80 -2.52 -7.14
N ARG A 228 0.24 -1.98 -6.49
CA ARG A 228 1.33 -1.24 -7.13
C ARG A 228 2.68 -1.93 -7.07
N ASP A 229 2.95 -2.67 -5.99
CA ASP A 229 4.29 -3.10 -5.61
C ASP A 229 4.36 -4.63 -5.55
N ALA A 230 4.31 -5.25 -6.73
CA ALA A 230 4.45 -6.69 -6.87
C ALA A 230 5.77 -7.18 -6.26
N PRO A 231 5.80 -8.35 -5.59
CA PRO A 231 7.03 -8.92 -5.02
C PRO A 231 8.19 -9.01 -6.01
N GLY A 232 7.93 -9.44 -7.25
CA GLY A 232 8.95 -9.59 -8.29
C GLY A 232 9.52 -8.28 -8.83
N GLU A 233 8.86 -7.14 -8.64
CA GLU A 233 9.42 -5.83 -9.04
C GLU A 233 10.40 -5.25 -8.01
N GLY A 234 10.56 -5.91 -6.86
CA GLY A 234 11.48 -5.45 -5.82
C GLY A 234 12.96 -5.72 -6.13
N GLU A 235 13.82 -5.03 -5.39
CA GLU A 235 15.27 -5.24 -5.37
C GLU A 235 15.62 -6.51 -4.59
N PHE A 236 16.52 -7.32 -5.14
CA PHE A 236 17.04 -8.54 -4.55
C PHE A 236 18.56 -8.45 -4.42
N THR A 237 19.09 -8.91 -3.29
CA THR A 237 20.54 -9.07 -3.11
C THR A 237 21.06 -10.27 -3.91
N LEU A 238 20.25 -11.33 -3.99
CA LEU A 238 20.54 -12.54 -4.75
C LEU A 238 19.42 -12.78 -5.77
N ASP A 239 19.75 -12.78 -7.06
CA ASP A 239 18.74 -12.98 -8.11
C ASP A 239 18.00 -14.33 -8.01
N GLY A 240 18.65 -15.35 -7.44
CA GLY A 240 18.03 -16.66 -7.18
C GLY A 240 16.83 -16.62 -6.23
N ASP A 241 16.72 -15.61 -5.36
CA ASP A 241 15.60 -15.46 -4.43
C ASP A 241 14.27 -15.23 -5.15
N ARG A 242 14.32 -14.66 -6.36
CA ARG A 242 13.14 -14.41 -7.19
C ARG A 242 12.38 -15.71 -7.51
N VAL A 243 13.10 -16.81 -7.75
CA VAL A 243 12.50 -18.13 -8.01
C VAL A 243 11.84 -18.69 -6.76
N LEU A 244 12.48 -18.54 -5.60
CA LEU A 244 11.95 -18.98 -4.31
C LEU A 244 10.65 -18.24 -3.96
N ILE A 245 10.67 -16.91 -4.10
CA ILE A 245 9.50 -16.05 -3.88
C ILE A 245 8.40 -16.38 -4.87
N GLY A 246 8.73 -16.64 -6.15
CA GLY A 246 7.77 -17.13 -7.14
C GLY A 246 6.94 -18.28 -6.61
N ARG A 247 7.59 -19.36 -6.13
CA ARG A 247 6.92 -20.54 -5.57
C ARG A 247 6.06 -20.19 -4.35
N MET A 248 6.58 -19.38 -3.42
CA MET A 248 5.87 -18.98 -2.21
C MET A 248 4.61 -18.17 -2.55
N VAL A 249 4.73 -17.19 -3.45
CA VAL A 249 3.61 -16.34 -3.86
C VAL A 249 2.55 -17.15 -4.61
N THR A 250 2.94 -18.09 -5.47
CA THR A 250 1.99 -19.03 -6.10
C THR A 250 1.20 -19.81 -5.05
N GLN A 251 1.86 -20.38 -4.05
CA GLN A 251 1.18 -21.13 -2.99
C GLN A 251 0.22 -20.25 -2.16
N MET A 252 0.61 -19.00 -1.87
CA MET A 252 -0.24 -18.05 -1.14
C MET A 252 -1.49 -17.68 -1.95
N VAL A 253 -1.32 -17.32 -3.24
CA VAL A 253 -2.45 -17.00 -4.14
C VAL A 253 -3.36 -18.21 -4.30
N TRP A 254 -2.81 -19.39 -4.53
CA TRP A 254 -3.55 -20.64 -4.62
C TRP A 254 -4.40 -20.89 -3.37
N SER A 255 -3.78 -20.83 -2.19
CA SER A 255 -4.47 -21.03 -0.91
C SER A 255 -5.63 -20.03 -0.70
N LYS A 256 -5.41 -18.77 -1.10
CA LYS A 256 -6.43 -17.71 -0.97
C LYS A 256 -7.59 -17.88 -1.97
N LEU A 257 -7.31 -18.34 -3.20
CA LEU A 257 -8.35 -18.68 -4.19
C LEU A 257 -9.24 -19.80 -3.67
N PHE A 258 -8.66 -20.88 -3.14
CA PHE A 258 -9.42 -21.97 -2.52
C PHE A 258 -10.25 -21.49 -1.33
N TYR A 259 -9.66 -20.68 -0.44
CA TYR A 259 -10.39 -20.07 0.67
C TYR A 259 -11.63 -19.30 0.19
N TYR A 260 -11.51 -18.48 -0.86
CA TYR A 260 -12.65 -17.76 -1.41
C TYR A 260 -13.72 -18.69 -1.99
N LEU A 261 -13.34 -19.78 -2.66
CA LEU A 261 -14.28 -20.78 -3.16
C LEU A 261 -15.00 -21.50 -2.00
N GLU A 262 -14.28 -21.98 -1.00
CA GLU A 262 -14.84 -22.65 0.18
C GLU A 262 -15.87 -21.78 0.91
N HIS A 263 -15.59 -20.47 1.03
CA HIS A 263 -16.47 -19.51 1.69
C HIS A 263 -17.49 -18.87 0.75
N LYS A 264 -17.61 -19.36 -0.49
CA LYS A 264 -18.55 -18.87 -1.52
C LYS A 264 -18.40 -17.36 -1.82
N GLN A 265 -17.19 -16.83 -1.68
CA GLN A 265 -16.83 -15.45 -2.01
C GLN A 265 -16.48 -15.33 -3.49
N PHE A 266 -17.44 -15.61 -4.38
CA PHE A 266 -17.18 -15.75 -5.82
C PHE A 266 -16.65 -14.47 -6.49
N HIS A 267 -17.07 -13.29 -6.05
CA HIS A 267 -16.51 -12.03 -6.56
C HIS A 267 -15.02 -11.91 -6.24
N ASN A 268 -14.63 -12.12 -4.97
CA ASN A 268 -13.24 -12.05 -4.52
C ASN A 268 -12.36 -13.11 -5.21
N TYR A 269 -12.91 -14.31 -5.44
CA TYR A 269 -12.27 -15.35 -6.23
C TYR A 269 -11.97 -14.87 -7.66
N ARG A 270 -12.98 -14.38 -8.39
CA ARG A 270 -12.78 -13.85 -9.76
C ARG A 270 -11.78 -12.70 -9.77
N PHE A 271 -11.91 -11.78 -8.83
CA PHE A 271 -11.03 -10.62 -8.73
C PHE A 271 -9.57 -11.07 -8.57
N LEU A 272 -9.27 -11.96 -7.60
CA LEU A 272 -7.92 -12.47 -7.40
C LEU A 272 -7.42 -13.32 -8.58
N LEU A 273 -8.29 -14.17 -9.16
CA LEU A 273 -7.94 -15.03 -10.30
C LEU A 273 -7.47 -14.21 -11.50
N ASN A 274 -8.13 -13.08 -11.78
CA ASN A 274 -7.74 -12.23 -12.92
C ASN A 274 -6.63 -11.24 -12.55
N LEU A 275 -6.50 -10.86 -11.27
CA LEU A 275 -5.50 -9.91 -10.82
C LEU A 275 -4.12 -10.54 -10.55
N GLN A 276 -4.03 -11.86 -10.32
CA GLN A 276 -2.82 -12.55 -9.87
C GLN A 276 -1.56 -12.23 -10.70
N THR A 277 -1.67 -12.20 -12.03
CA THR A 277 -0.52 -11.95 -12.91
C THR A 277 -0.06 -10.51 -12.78
N ALA A 278 -1.01 -9.57 -12.79
CA ALA A 278 -0.69 -8.17 -12.71
C ALA A 278 -0.20 -7.77 -11.30
N GLN A 279 -0.78 -8.28 -10.22
CA GLN A 279 -0.41 -7.82 -8.87
C GLN A 279 0.68 -8.66 -8.21
N TYR A 280 0.68 -9.98 -8.38
CA TYR A 280 1.50 -10.87 -7.57
C TYR A 280 2.63 -11.56 -8.36
N PHE A 281 2.38 -11.98 -9.61
CA PHE A 281 3.38 -12.71 -10.41
C PHE A 281 4.20 -11.82 -11.35
N ARG A 282 3.96 -10.51 -11.34
CA ARG A 282 4.70 -9.59 -12.20
C ARG A 282 6.19 -9.63 -11.91
N ALA A 283 6.99 -9.76 -12.98
CA ALA A 283 8.43 -9.95 -12.92
C ALA A 283 8.88 -11.20 -12.13
N LEU A 284 7.98 -12.17 -11.92
CA LEU A 284 8.31 -13.52 -11.50
C LEU A 284 8.14 -14.46 -12.69
N ASP A 285 9.04 -15.43 -12.83
CA ASP A 285 8.95 -16.47 -13.86
C ASP A 285 7.98 -17.56 -13.39
N VAL A 286 6.69 -17.24 -13.39
CA VAL A 286 5.61 -18.05 -12.83
C VAL A 286 4.42 -18.04 -13.80
N GLU A 287 3.92 -19.23 -14.12
CA GLU A 287 2.69 -19.37 -14.90
C GLU A 287 1.46 -18.96 -14.07
N PRO A 288 0.50 -18.23 -14.66
CA PRO A 288 -0.76 -17.91 -13.99
C PRO A 288 -1.50 -19.17 -13.54
N ILE A 289 -2.12 -19.13 -12.35
CA ILE A 289 -2.96 -20.23 -11.88
C ILE A 289 -4.22 -20.26 -12.74
N ASP A 290 -4.45 -21.39 -13.39
CA ASP A 290 -5.61 -21.66 -14.22
C ASP A 290 -6.07 -23.12 -14.03
N GLY A 291 -7.25 -23.47 -14.54
CA GLY A 291 -7.78 -24.83 -14.47
C GLY A 291 -8.25 -25.26 -13.07
N LEU A 292 -8.50 -24.31 -12.16
CA LEU A 292 -8.95 -24.58 -10.79
C LEU A 292 -10.33 -25.22 -10.72
N VAL A 293 -11.24 -24.78 -11.60
CA VAL A 293 -12.61 -25.29 -11.65
C VAL A 293 -12.66 -26.49 -12.60
N PRO A 294 -12.92 -27.71 -12.11
CA PRO A 294 -12.92 -28.91 -12.93
C PRO A 294 -14.14 -28.96 -13.87
N GLY A 295 -14.16 -29.95 -14.77
CA GLY A 295 -15.31 -30.23 -15.64
C GLY A 295 -15.51 -29.21 -16.78
N PHE A 296 -14.42 -28.61 -17.28
CA PHE A 296 -14.48 -27.79 -18.48
C PHE A 296 -14.65 -28.68 -19.71
N HIS A 297 -15.71 -28.44 -20.47
CA HIS A 297 -16.01 -29.11 -21.74
C HIS A 297 -16.49 -28.07 -22.75
N THR A 298 -16.00 -28.18 -23.98
CA THR A 298 -16.38 -27.31 -25.11
C THR A 298 -16.38 -28.11 -26.40
N GLU A 299 -17.26 -27.75 -27.33
CA GLU A 299 -17.28 -28.26 -28.71
C GLU A 299 -16.32 -27.49 -29.62
N THR A 300 -15.80 -26.34 -29.16
CA THR A 300 -14.91 -25.47 -29.91
C THR A 300 -13.52 -26.08 -30.00
N ASP A 301 -13.10 -26.46 -31.22
CA ASP A 301 -11.76 -26.99 -31.48
C ASP A 301 -10.71 -25.86 -31.38
N PRO A 302 -9.73 -25.93 -30.47
CA PRO A 302 -8.71 -24.89 -30.31
C PRO A 302 -7.81 -24.72 -31.55
N SER A 303 -7.72 -25.73 -32.43
CA SER A 303 -6.98 -25.62 -33.70
C SER A 303 -7.73 -24.80 -34.76
N VAL A 304 -9.05 -24.64 -34.61
CA VAL A 304 -9.93 -23.92 -35.54
C VAL A 304 -10.31 -22.53 -35.01
N ASP A 305 -10.77 -22.46 -33.75
CA ASP A 305 -11.11 -21.21 -33.06
C ASP A 305 -10.48 -21.15 -31.66
N CYS A 306 -9.16 -20.90 -31.64
CA CYS A 306 -8.40 -20.71 -30.41
C CYS A 306 -9.00 -19.59 -29.52
N LYS A 307 -9.49 -18.49 -30.11
CA LYS A 307 -10.07 -17.37 -29.36
C LYS A 307 -11.36 -17.77 -28.66
N GLY A 308 -12.26 -18.48 -29.36
CA GLY A 308 -13.50 -19.01 -28.80
C GLY A 308 -13.22 -20.00 -27.68
N PHE A 309 -12.28 -20.93 -27.88
CA PHE A 309 -11.87 -21.89 -26.86
C PHE A 309 -11.37 -21.19 -25.58
N MET A 310 -10.46 -20.20 -25.72
CA MET A 310 -9.94 -19.45 -24.58
C MET A 310 -11.02 -18.64 -23.87
N LEU A 311 -11.96 -18.04 -24.61
CA LEU A 311 -13.09 -17.33 -24.03
C LEU A 311 -14.02 -18.25 -23.23
N GLU A 312 -14.35 -19.43 -23.76
CA GLU A 312 -15.20 -20.39 -23.05
C GLU A 312 -14.52 -20.94 -21.79
N ARG A 313 -13.22 -21.22 -21.86
CA ARG A 313 -12.40 -21.61 -20.70
C ARG A 313 -12.39 -20.50 -19.65
N PHE A 314 -12.17 -19.25 -20.07
CA PHE A 314 -12.21 -18.09 -19.19
C PHE A 314 -13.56 -17.95 -18.49
N LEU A 315 -14.68 -18.04 -19.22
CA LEU A 315 -16.03 -17.96 -18.65
C LEU A 315 -16.27 -19.10 -17.65
N HIS A 316 -15.83 -20.32 -17.96
CA HIS A 316 -15.95 -21.48 -17.06
C HIS A 316 -15.14 -21.31 -15.77
N GLN A 317 -13.86 -20.94 -15.88
CA GLN A 317 -12.98 -20.75 -14.71
C GLN A 317 -13.43 -19.58 -13.82
N ASN A 318 -14.03 -18.55 -14.43
CA ASN A 318 -14.70 -17.48 -13.71
C ASN A 318 -16.13 -17.83 -13.28
N GLY A 319 -16.71 -18.98 -13.64
CA GLY A 319 -18.10 -19.34 -13.37
C GLY A 319 -19.15 -18.33 -13.90
N LEU A 320 -18.84 -17.65 -15.00
CA LEU A 320 -19.71 -16.68 -15.67
C LEU A 320 -20.54 -17.41 -16.74
N ARG A 321 -21.85 -17.19 -16.75
CA ARG A 321 -22.76 -17.94 -17.65
C ARG A 321 -22.63 -17.59 -19.12
N ASN A 322 -22.27 -16.34 -19.44
CA ASN A 322 -22.09 -15.84 -20.79
C ASN A 322 -21.35 -14.50 -20.78
N ILE A 323 -21.06 -13.97 -21.97
CA ILE A 323 -20.31 -12.72 -22.20
C ILE A 323 -21.03 -11.45 -21.73
N PHE A 324 -22.34 -11.51 -21.43
CA PHE A 324 -23.14 -10.38 -20.94
C PHE A 324 -23.47 -10.49 -19.45
N ALA A 325 -22.98 -11.54 -18.78
CA ALA A 325 -23.27 -11.76 -17.37
C ALA A 325 -22.75 -10.60 -16.52
N ARG A 326 -23.39 -10.38 -15.38
CA ARG A 326 -22.82 -9.57 -14.30
C ARG A 326 -22.81 -10.41 -13.03
N ASP A 327 -21.74 -10.28 -12.28
CA ASP A 327 -21.65 -10.90 -10.97
C ASP A 327 -22.43 -10.09 -9.91
N ALA A 328 -22.38 -10.52 -8.65
CA ALA A 328 -23.09 -9.85 -7.56
C ALA A 328 -22.58 -8.42 -7.26
N ALA A 329 -21.31 -8.14 -7.55
CA ALA A 329 -20.70 -6.81 -7.46
C ALA A 329 -20.97 -5.97 -8.71
N GLY A 330 -21.59 -6.56 -9.74
CA GLY A 330 -21.97 -5.86 -10.96
C GLY A 330 -20.84 -5.74 -11.98
N TRP A 331 -19.84 -6.60 -11.91
CA TRP A 331 -18.72 -6.65 -12.85
C TRP A 331 -19.08 -7.48 -14.09
N PRO A 332 -18.89 -6.93 -15.31
CA PRO A 332 -19.05 -7.68 -16.55
C PRO A 332 -17.77 -8.46 -16.93
N PRO A 333 -17.86 -9.53 -17.75
CA PRO A 333 -16.72 -10.33 -18.19
C PRO A 333 -15.58 -9.51 -18.80
N ILE A 334 -15.89 -8.47 -19.57
CA ILE A 334 -14.87 -7.61 -20.21
C ILE A 334 -13.99 -6.88 -19.20
N CYS A 335 -14.52 -6.53 -18.03
CA CYS A 335 -13.74 -5.91 -16.95
C CYS A 335 -12.77 -6.91 -16.30
N PHE A 336 -13.18 -8.17 -16.13
CA PHE A 336 -12.28 -9.24 -15.65
C PHE A 336 -11.22 -9.60 -16.71
N ALA A 337 -11.60 -9.66 -17.99
CA ALA A 337 -10.66 -9.93 -19.07
C ALA A 337 -9.60 -8.82 -19.22
N ALA A 338 -9.99 -7.55 -19.07
CA ALA A 338 -9.05 -6.43 -19.08
C ALA A 338 -8.11 -6.41 -17.86
N MET A 339 -8.55 -6.98 -16.74
CA MET A 339 -7.72 -7.18 -15.54
C MET A 339 -6.74 -8.33 -15.74
N SER A 340 -7.19 -9.41 -16.39
CA SER A 340 -6.36 -10.55 -16.74
C SER A 340 -5.27 -10.12 -17.72
N ASN A 341 -4.09 -10.73 -17.63
CA ASN A 341 -3.01 -10.49 -18.59
C ASN A 341 -3.20 -11.29 -19.90
N ASP A 342 -4.46 -11.57 -20.27
CA ASP A 342 -4.85 -12.36 -21.44
C ASP A 342 -5.62 -11.47 -22.43
N VAL A 343 -4.87 -10.91 -23.37
CA VAL A 343 -5.43 -10.08 -24.46
C VAL A 343 -6.23 -10.89 -25.47
N VAL A 344 -6.05 -12.21 -25.53
CA VAL A 344 -6.77 -13.09 -26.48
C VAL A 344 -8.23 -13.19 -26.08
N VAL A 345 -8.51 -13.39 -24.78
CA VAL A 345 -9.88 -13.37 -24.24
C VAL A 345 -10.53 -12.01 -24.44
N LEU A 346 -9.79 -10.93 -24.20
CA LEU A 346 -10.30 -9.57 -24.40
C LEU A 346 -10.66 -9.33 -25.87
N GLN A 347 -9.80 -9.73 -26.81
CA GLN A 347 -10.09 -9.67 -28.25
C GLN A 347 -11.31 -10.52 -28.62
N ALA A 348 -11.44 -11.73 -28.07
CA ALA A 348 -12.56 -12.63 -28.35
C ALA A 348 -13.92 -12.05 -27.92
N LEU A 349 -13.94 -11.26 -26.84
CA LEU A 349 -15.13 -10.51 -26.41
C LEU A 349 -15.46 -9.37 -27.36
N LEU A 350 -14.45 -8.61 -27.82
CA LEU A 350 -14.63 -7.51 -28.77
C LEU A 350 -15.10 -7.99 -30.15
N ASP A 351 -14.57 -9.12 -30.62
CA ASP A 351 -14.98 -9.77 -31.87
C ASP A 351 -16.48 -10.14 -31.85
N ARG A 352 -17.01 -10.49 -30.67
CA ARG A 352 -18.43 -10.77 -30.41
C ARG A 352 -19.29 -9.53 -30.15
N LYS A 353 -18.77 -8.33 -30.44
CA LYS A 353 -19.50 -7.04 -30.34
C LYS A 353 -20.03 -6.74 -28.94
N VAL A 354 -19.34 -7.20 -27.89
CA VAL A 354 -19.58 -6.72 -26.52
C VAL A 354 -19.33 -5.21 -26.49
N ASP A 355 -20.23 -4.44 -25.86
CA ASP A 355 -20.03 -3.00 -25.68
C ASP A 355 -18.76 -2.76 -24.84
N ILE A 356 -17.78 -2.11 -25.46
CA ILE A 356 -16.46 -1.84 -24.91
C ILE A 356 -16.49 -0.94 -23.67
N ASN A 357 -17.53 -0.10 -23.55
CA ASN A 357 -17.70 0.84 -22.45
C ASN A 357 -18.61 0.29 -21.35
N GLN A 358 -18.94 -1.01 -21.37
CA GLN A 358 -19.61 -1.65 -20.24
C GLN A 358 -18.79 -1.45 -18.97
N ALA A 359 -19.41 -0.77 -18.01
CA ALA A 359 -18.76 -0.41 -16.77
C ALA A 359 -19.26 -1.25 -15.59
N THR A 360 -18.48 -1.34 -14.52
CA THR A 360 -18.90 -1.91 -13.24
C THR A 360 -20.09 -1.11 -12.67
N SER A 361 -21.03 -1.76 -11.97
CA SER A 361 -22.21 -1.03 -11.45
C SER A 361 -22.12 -0.65 -9.97
N LYS A 362 -21.29 -1.31 -9.17
CA LYS A 362 -21.08 -1.01 -7.75
C LYS A 362 -19.61 -0.68 -7.50
N PRO A 363 -19.30 0.13 -6.47
CA PRO A 363 -17.92 0.33 -6.04
C PRO A 363 -17.36 -0.96 -5.44
N GLU A 364 -16.05 -1.18 -5.60
CA GLU A 364 -15.34 -2.27 -4.93
C GLU A 364 -14.63 -1.72 -3.69
N ALA A 365 -15.24 -1.96 -2.53
CA ALA A 365 -14.84 -1.35 -1.27
C ALA A 365 -13.49 -1.88 -0.76
N GLN A 366 -13.12 -3.13 -1.06
CA GLN A 366 -11.88 -3.73 -0.53
C GLN A 366 -10.62 -3.07 -1.07
N VAL A 367 -10.68 -2.59 -2.31
CA VAL A 367 -9.57 -1.93 -3.01
C VAL A 367 -9.86 -0.47 -3.36
N ASN A 368 -10.95 0.10 -2.81
CA ASN A 368 -11.40 1.48 -3.00
C ASN A 368 -11.53 1.90 -4.47
N LEU A 369 -12.17 1.05 -5.28
CA LEU A 369 -12.47 1.36 -6.67
C LEU A 369 -13.89 1.93 -6.79
N PRO A 370 -14.09 3.04 -7.53
CA PRO A 370 -15.42 3.57 -7.75
C PRO A 370 -16.30 2.62 -8.57
N ALA A 371 -17.61 2.86 -8.52
CA ALA A 371 -18.52 2.30 -9.53
C ALA A 371 -18.19 2.88 -10.92
N LYS A 372 -18.81 2.33 -11.95
CA LYS A 372 -18.69 2.80 -13.34
C LYS A 372 -17.25 2.76 -13.90
N LEU A 373 -16.45 1.78 -13.47
CA LEU A 373 -15.15 1.54 -14.09
C LEU A 373 -15.30 0.71 -15.36
N THR A 374 -14.72 1.18 -16.47
CA THR A 374 -14.68 0.47 -17.75
C THR A 374 -13.49 -0.50 -17.79
N ALA A 375 -13.49 -1.39 -18.80
CA ALA A 375 -12.34 -2.23 -19.12
C ALA A 375 -11.05 -1.40 -19.30
N LEU A 376 -11.14 -0.24 -19.96
CA LEU A 376 -9.99 0.65 -20.19
C LEU A 376 -9.41 1.17 -18.87
N ALA A 377 -10.28 1.65 -17.96
CA ALA A 377 -9.85 2.13 -16.64
C ALA A 377 -9.19 1.02 -15.81
N ILE A 378 -9.72 -0.21 -15.87
CA ILE A 378 -9.15 -1.36 -15.16
C ILE A 378 -7.79 -1.76 -15.76
N ALA A 379 -7.65 -1.84 -17.08
CA ALA A 379 -6.39 -2.21 -17.73
C ALA A 379 -5.25 -1.23 -17.38
N VAL A 380 -5.54 0.09 -17.38
CA VAL A 380 -4.52 1.08 -16.99
C VAL A 380 -4.16 1.02 -15.51
N LEU A 381 -5.13 0.72 -14.63
CA LEU A 381 -4.90 0.55 -13.19
C LEU A 381 -3.88 -0.56 -12.93
N VAL A 382 -4.08 -1.71 -13.56
CA VAL A 382 -3.26 -2.90 -13.36
C VAL A 382 -2.03 -2.92 -14.26
N ARG A 383 -1.78 -1.86 -15.04
CA ARG A 383 -0.64 -1.70 -15.96
C ARG A 383 -0.56 -2.79 -17.05
N ASN A 384 -1.70 -3.32 -17.49
CA ASN A 384 -1.78 -4.20 -18.66
C ASN A 384 -1.87 -3.33 -19.92
N ASN A 385 -0.72 -2.86 -20.41
CA ASN A 385 -0.69 -1.87 -21.49
C ASN A 385 -1.08 -2.47 -22.85
N GLU A 386 -0.87 -3.76 -23.06
CA GLU A 386 -1.31 -4.50 -24.24
C GLU A 386 -2.84 -4.49 -24.34
N ALA A 387 -3.55 -4.70 -23.21
CA ALA A 387 -5.01 -4.53 -23.17
C ALA A 387 -5.43 -3.07 -23.38
N VAL A 388 -4.67 -2.10 -22.87
CA VAL A 388 -4.95 -0.67 -23.09
C VAL A 388 -4.87 -0.32 -24.57
N GLU A 389 -3.79 -0.72 -25.25
CA GLU A 389 -3.63 -0.52 -26.69
C GLU A 389 -4.78 -1.13 -27.47
N LEU A 390 -5.14 -2.39 -27.16
CA LEU A 390 -6.25 -3.08 -27.79
C LEU A 390 -7.59 -2.33 -27.64
N LEU A 391 -7.90 -1.90 -26.42
CA LEU A 391 -9.14 -1.17 -26.12
C LEU A 391 -9.18 0.19 -26.81
N LEU A 392 -8.06 0.91 -26.88
CA LEU A 392 -7.96 2.18 -27.59
C LEU A 392 -8.10 2.00 -29.10
N CYS A 393 -7.47 0.97 -29.69
CA CYS A 393 -7.65 0.59 -31.10
C CYS A 393 -9.12 0.25 -31.42
N ALA A 394 -9.81 -0.41 -30.48
CA ALA A 394 -11.23 -0.70 -30.57
C ALA A 394 -12.15 0.50 -30.21
N ARG A 395 -11.59 1.71 -30.06
CA ARG A 395 -12.29 2.98 -29.80
C ARG A 395 -13.04 3.03 -28.46
N ALA A 396 -12.46 2.46 -27.40
CA ALA A 396 -12.94 2.70 -26.04
C ALA A 396 -13.01 4.21 -25.74
N ASP A 397 -14.02 4.63 -24.98
CA ASP A 397 -14.17 6.03 -24.58
C ASP A 397 -13.14 6.38 -23.51
N VAL A 398 -12.08 7.07 -23.93
CA VAL A 398 -10.98 7.54 -23.07
C VAL A 398 -11.44 8.51 -21.98
N ASN A 399 -12.57 9.21 -22.19
CA ASN A 399 -13.11 10.22 -21.29
C ASN A 399 -14.34 9.74 -20.52
N TYR A 400 -14.64 8.43 -20.57
CA TYR A 400 -15.69 7.83 -19.77
C TYR A 400 -15.50 8.15 -18.29
N LYS A 401 -16.56 8.62 -17.64
CA LYS A 401 -16.52 9.06 -16.24
C LYS A 401 -16.95 7.96 -15.29
N ASP A 402 -16.07 7.64 -14.36
CA ASP A 402 -16.35 6.73 -13.26
C ASP A 402 -17.31 7.36 -12.22
N GLY A 403 -17.60 6.62 -11.14
CA GLY A 403 -18.48 7.05 -10.06
C GLY A 403 -17.98 8.27 -9.27
N PHE A 404 -16.70 8.61 -9.36
CA PHE A 404 -16.15 9.85 -8.83
C PHE A 404 -16.09 10.96 -9.89
N GLY A 405 -16.45 10.71 -11.15
CA GLY A 405 -16.30 11.66 -12.24
C GLY A 405 -14.88 11.72 -12.81
N GLY A 406 -13.99 10.81 -12.40
CA GLY A 406 -12.67 10.61 -12.97
C GLY A 406 -12.73 9.85 -14.29
N ASN A 407 -11.73 10.05 -15.15
CA ASN A 407 -11.53 9.29 -16.39
C ASN A 407 -10.38 8.28 -16.23
N ALA A 408 -10.11 7.48 -17.26
CA ALA A 408 -9.03 6.47 -17.24
C ALA A 408 -7.66 7.05 -16.88
N LEU A 409 -7.40 8.35 -17.14
CA LEU A 409 -6.13 8.99 -16.77
C LEU A 409 -5.97 9.15 -15.25
N HIS A 410 -7.06 9.39 -14.52
CA HIS A 410 -7.03 9.36 -13.05
C HIS A 410 -6.60 7.97 -12.56
N THR A 411 -7.13 6.93 -13.20
CA THR A 411 -6.82 5.55 -12.83
C THR A 411 -5.39 5.15 -13.20
N ALA A 412 -4.87 5.59 -14.35
CA ALA A 412 -3.46 5.41 -14.72
C ALA A 412 -2.51 6.10 -13.74
N CYS A 413 -2.87 7.30 -13.28
CA CYS A 413 -2.16 8.01 -12.23
C CYS A 413 -2.24 7.27 -10.89
N ALA A 414 -3.40 6.73 -10.51
CA ALA A 414 -3.54 5.93 -9.30
C ALA A 414 -2.76 4.60 -9.36
N GLY A 415 -2.60 3.99 -10.54
CA GLY A 415 -1.84 2.76 -10.78
C GLY A 415 -0.33 2.96 -10.98
N ASN A 416 0.16 4.22 -10.95
CA ASN A 416 1.54 4.58 -11.29
C ASN A 416 1.99 4.02 -12.66
N ASN A 417 1.12 4.15 -13.67
CA ASN A 417 1.33 3.62 -15.02
C ASN A 417 1.80 4.71 -16.01
N PRO A 418 3.09 5.03 -16.13
CA PRO A 418 3.57 6.06 -17.07
C PRO A 418 3.29 5.70 -18.53
N HIS A 419 3.34 4.41 -18.90
CA HIS A 419 3.05 3.99 -20.27
C HIS A 419 1.56 4.17 -20.59
N GLY A 420 0.66 3.76 -19.70
CA GLY A 420 -0.77 4.04 -19.82
C GLY A 420 -1.09 5.53 -19.88
N VAL A 421 -0.39 6.37 -19.10
CA VAL A 421 -0.49 7.84 -19.21
C VAL A 421 -0.17 8.30 -20.64
N ARG A 422 0.94 7.85 -21.23
CA ARG A 422 1.27 8.19 -22.63
C ARG A 422 0.17 7.75 -23.59
N LEU A 423 -0.26 6.49 -23.54
CA LEU A 423 -1.27 5.95 -24.46
C LEU A 423 -2.58 6.75 -24.38
N LEU A 424 -3.05 7.04 -23.17
CA LEU A 424 -4.26 7.83 -22.95
C LEU A 424 -4.13 9.27 -23.46
N CYS A 425 -2.97 9.91 -23.26
CA CYS A 425 -2.71 11.26 -23.78
C CYS A 425 -2.72 11.28 -25.32
N HIS A 426 -2.09 10.31 -25.98
CA HIS A 426 -2.15 10.16 -27.44
C HIS A 426 -3.58 9.93 -27.94
N ALA A 427 -4.39 9.22 -27.15
CA ALA A 427 -5.82 9.02 -27.40
C ALA A 427 -6.70 10.21 -27.02
N ARG A 428 -6.12 11.37 -26.65
CA ARG A 428 -6.82 12.63 -26.31
C ARG A 428 -7.67 12.54 -25.03
N ALA A 429 -7.17 11.85 -24.00
CA ALA A 429 -7.72 11.94 -22.66
C ALA A 429 -7.71 13.40 -22.15
N ASN A 430 -8.78 13.81 -21.47
CA ASN A 430 -8.83 15.10 -20.81
C ASN A 430 -7.91 15.12 -19.58
N LEU A 431 -6.78 15.81 -19.71
CA LEU A 431 -5.75 15.98 -18.68
C LEU A 431 -6.23 16.78 -17.45
N ASN A 432 -7.25 17.61 -17.63
CA ASN A 432 -7.75 18.56 -16.62
C ASN A 432 -9.14 18.16 -16.09
N GLN A 433 -9.64 16.96 -16.41
CA GLN A 433 -10.89 16.47 -15.84
C GLN A 433 -10.76 16.46 -14.32
N GLN A 434 -11.72 17.03 -13.61
CA GLN A 434 -11.77 16.97 -12.15
C GLN A 434 -12.66 15.81 -11.71
N ALA A 435 -12.11 14.90 -10.92
CA ALA A 435 -12.89 13.91 -10.17
C ALA A 435 -13.26 14.48 -8.80
N MET A 436 -14.40 14.08 -8.25
CA MET A 436 -14.77 14.41 -6.88
C MET A 436 -13.69 13.92 -5.93
N PRO A 437 -13.16 14.79 -5.05
CA PRO A 437 -13.69 16.11 -4.64
C PRO A 437 -12.98 17.34 -5.24
N GLY A 438 -12.68 17.36 -6.55
CA GLY A 438 -11.94 18.43 -7.25
C GLY A 438 -10.55 18.01 -7.76
N MET A 439 -10.19 16.74 -7.59
CA MET A 439 -8.86 16.21 -7.88
C MET A 439 -8.65 16.04 -9.39
N SER A 440 -7.58 16.65 -9.92
CA SER A 440 -7.11 16.36 -11.27
C SER A 440 -6.33 15.02 -11.33
N PRO A 441 -6.09 14.44 -12.52
CA PRO A 441 -5.23 13.26 -12.64
C PRO A 441 -3.84 13.48 -12.04
N PHE A 442 -3.27 14.67 -12.21
CA PHE A 442 -1.97 15.01 -11.62
C PHE A 442 -2.03 15.04 -10.09
N MET A 443 -3.07 15.63 -9.50
CA MET A 443 -3.27 15.58 -8.04
C MET A 443 -3.45 14.14 -7.53
N ILE A 444 -4.14 13.27 -8.28
CA ILE A 444 -4.24 11.84 -7.94
C ILE A 444 -2.86 11.19 -7.92
N SER A 445 -1.99 11.48 -8.89
CA SER A 445 -0.62 10.95 -8.89
C SER A 445 0.18 11.42 -7.66
N CYS A 446 -0.01 12.67 -7.21
CA CYS A 446 0.59 13.20 -5.99
C CYS A 446 0.06 12.49 -4.73
N ALA A 447 -1.28 12.39 -4.58
CA ALA A 447 -1.92 11.72 -3.45
C ALA A 447 -1.49 10.25 -3.33
N CYS A 448 -1.27 9.61 -4.48
CA CYS A 448 -0.94 8.21 -4.58
C CYS A 448 0.56 7.93 -4.44
N GLY A 449 1.46 8.90 -4.52
CA GLY A 449 2.89 8.57 -4.57
C GLY A 449 3.37 8.08 -5.93
N SER A 450 2.59 8.30 -6.99
CA SER A 450 2.80 7.72 -8.31
C SER A 450 3.89 8.45 -9.09
N ARG A 451 5.12 8.33 -8.59
CA ARG A 451 6.29 9.11 -9.00
C ARG A 451 6.62 8.98 -10.49
N ARG A 452 6.41 7.79 -11.07
CA ARG A 452 6.67 7.56 -12.51
C ARG A 452 5.60 8.24 -13.36
N ALA A 453 4.33 8.09 -13.00
CA ALA A 453 3.23 8.78 -13.67
C ALA A 453 3.33 10.31 -13.55
N MET A 454 3.76 10.85 -12.40
CA MET A 454 3.99 12.29 -12.20
C MET A 454 5.02 12.85 -13.18
N LYS A 455 6.21 12.21 -13.27
CA LYS A 455 7.27 12.63 -14.18
C LYS A 455 6.80 12.59 -15.63
N GLU A 456 6.05 11.55 -16.00
CA GLU A 456 5.47 11.43 -17.32
C GLU A 456 4.48 12.57 -17.61
N MET A 457 3.55 12.84 -16.68
CA MET A 457 2.59 13.93 -16.83
C MET A 457 3.25 15.30 -16.95
N LEU A 458 4.29 15.59 -16.16
CA LEU A 458 5.05 16.84 -16.27
C LEU A 458 5.73 16.98 -17.63
N SER A 459 6.23 15.87 -18.20
CA SER A 459 6.83 15.89 -19.53
C SER A 459 5.82 16.12 -20.66
N LEU A 460 4.60 15.59 -20.51
CA LEU A 460 3.53 15.70 -21.51
C LEU A 460 2.70 16.99 -21.37
N ASN A 461 2.67 17.58 -20.17
CA ASN A 461 1.95 18.81 -19.86
C ASN A 461 2.77 19.68 -18.89
N PRO A 462 3.75 20.44 -19.40
CA PRO A 462 4.59 21.32 -18.57
C PRO A 462 3.81 22.40 -17.82
N ASP A 463 2.64 22.81 -18.35
CA ASP A 463 1.78 23.85 -17.78
C ASP A 463 0.77 23.30 -16.74
N VAL A 464 0.96 22.06 -16.28
CA VAL A 464 0.09 21.45 -15.27
C VAL A 464 0.06 22.30 -14.00
N SER A 465 -1.14 22.55 -13.46
CA SER A 465 -1.26 23.30 -12.21
C SER A 465 -0.67 22.52 -11.04
N LEU A 466 0.30 23.12 -10.37
CA LEU A 466 0.94 22.56 -9.16
C LEU A 466 0.29 23.04 -7.85
N ARG A 467 -0.74 23.89 -7.96
CA ARG A 467 -1.47 24.40 -6.81
C ARG A 467 -1.96 23.24 -5.94
N HIS A 468 -1.73 23.33 -4.63
CA HIS A 468 -2.13 22.34 -3.62
C HIS A 468 -1.49 20.94 -3.78
N CYS A 469 -0.63 20.69 -4.77
CA CYS A 469 -0.05 19.37 -5.02
C CYS A 469 0.88 18.91 -3.88
N LEU A 470 1.63 19.84 -3.27
CA LEU A 470 2.43 19.55 -2.08
C LEU A 470 1.56 19.14 -0.89
N HIS A 471 0.46 19.86 -0.62
CA HIS A 471 -0.46 19.52 0.47
C HIS A 471 -1.14 18.18 0.27
N VAL A 472 -1.59 17.91 -0.95
CA VAL A 472 -2.21 16.64 -1.34
C VAL A 472 -1.21 15.49 -1.18
N ALA A 473 0.03 15.66 -1.64
CA ALA A 473 1.07 14.67 -1.47
C ALA A 473 1.33 14.37 0.02
N LEU A 474 1.45 15.40 0.85
CA LEU A 474 1.74 15.25 2.28
C LEU A 474 0.55 14.71 3.09
N MET A 475 -0.69 15.00 2.67
CA MET A 475 -1.89 14.52 3.36
C MET A 475 -2.09 13.00 3.18
N PHE A 476 -1.73 12.45 2.03
CA PHE A 476 -2.04 11.06 1.69
C PHE A 476 -0.80 10.16 1.75
N ALA A 477 -1.02 8.94 2.25
CA ALA A 477 0.03 8.00 2.64
C ALA A 477 1.00 7.57 1.52
N GLY A 478 0.72 7.93 0.25
CA GLY A 478 1.64 7.70 -0.87
C GLY A 478 2.56 8.88 -1.19
N GLY A 479 2.19 10.12 -0.84
CA GLY A 479 2.84 11.31 -1.39
C GLY A 479 3.94 11.94 -0.53
N GLY A 480 3.96 11.70 0.77
CA GLY A 480 4.86 12.38 1.72
C GLY A 480 6.33 11.96 1.68
N SER A 481 6.75 11.16 0.69
CA SER A 481 8.16 10.78 0.53
C SER A 481 9.03 11.98 0.12
N ALA A 482 10.25 12.06 0.66
CA ALA A 482 11.25 13.06 0.29
C ALA A 482 11.48 13.15 -1.24
N ASP A 483 11.51 11.99 -1.91
CA ASP A 483 11.67 11.90 -3.36
C ASP A 483 10.54 12.56 -4.14
N LEU A 484 9.28 12.32 -3.77
CA LEU A 484 8.14 12.91 -4.46
C LEU A 484 8.07 14.41 -4.24
N VAL A 485 8.28 14.85 -2.99
CA VAL A 485 8.37 16.27 -2.67
C VAL A 485 9.49 16.93 -3.47
N SER A 486 10.64 16.27 -3.63
CA SER A 486 11.74 16.75 -4.50
C SER A 486 11.31 16.91 -5.96
N VAL A 487 10.51 15.98 -6.50
CA VAL A 487 9.97 16.10 -7.87
C VAL A 487 9.06 17.33 -8.01
N LEU A 488 8.17 17.58 -7.05
CA LEU A 488 7.28 18.74 -7.07
C LEU A 488 8.05 20.06 -6.92
N LEU A 489 9.05 20.09 -6.05
CA LEU A 489 9.90 21.28 -5.86
C LEU A 489 10.76 21.57 -7.10
N ALA A 490 11.28 20.53 -7.77
CA ALA A 490 11.99 20.68 -9.04
C ALA A 490 11.07 21.20 -10.16
N ALA A 491 9.78 20.85 -10.11
CA ALA A 491 8.75 21.43 -10.97
C ALA A 491 8.31 22.85 -10.54
N GLN A 492 8.97 23.47 -9.55
CA GLN A 492 8.68 24.81 -9.02
C GLN A 492 7.35 24.93 -8.25
N ALA A 493 6.88 23.85 -7.60
CA ALA A 493 5.78 23.96 -6.65
C ALA A 493 6.15 24.92 -5.49
N ASN A 494 5.22 25.79 -5.09
CA ASN A 494 5.47 26.77 -4.04
C ASN A 494 5.59 26.10 -2.66
N VAL A 495 6.81 26.04 -2.14
CA VAL A 495 7.15 25.43 -0.84
C VAL A 495 6.42 26.06 0.36
N ASN A 496 5.98 27.31 0.24
CA ASN A 496 5.30 28.08 1.29
C ASN A 496 3.82 28.34 0.99
N GLU A 497 3.23 27.60 0.05
CA GLU A 497 1.83 27.77 -0.34
C GLU A 497 0.90 27.59 0.88
N GLN A 498 0.04 28.58 1.15
CA GLN A 498 -0.96 28.48 2.20
C GLN A 498 -2.21 27.78 1.66
N PHE A 499 -2.60 26.67 2.31
CA PHE A 499 -3.71 25.84 1.84
C PHE A 499 -5.06 26.55 2.06
N ARG A 500 -5.73 26.90 0.96
CA ARG A 500 -7.04 27.58 0.97
C ARG A 500 -8.01 26.81 0.09
N VAL A 501 -8.92 26.08 0.73
CA VAL A 501 -10.02 25.41 0.04
C VAL A 501 -11.05 26.46 -0.36
N GLN A 502 -11.23 26.68 -1.66
CA GLN A 502 -12.23 27.61 -2.15
C GLN A 502 -13.64 27.02 -1.96
N ILE A 503 -14.62 27.88 -1.68
CA ILE A 503 -16.03 27.48 -1.53
C ILE A 503 -16.59 26.82 -2.81
N GLN A 504 -15.99 27.14 -3.98
CA GLN A 504 -16.35 26.56 -5.28
C GLN A 504 -16.03 25.06 -5.39
N GLU A 505 -15.27 24.49 -4.45
CA GLU A 505 -15.07 23.04 -4.28
C GLU A 505 -15.80 22.56 -3.00
N PRO A 506 -17.16 22.57 -3.00
CA PRO A 506 -17.94 22.40 -1.78
C PRO A 506 -17.71 21.05 -1.10
N GLY A 507 -17.34 20.01 -1.86
CA GLY A 507 -17.08 18.68 -1.32
C GLY A 507 -15.89 18.64 -0.37
N TRP A 508 -14.74 19.17 -0.80
CA TRP A 508 -13.52 19.17 0.04
C TRP A 508 -13.66 20.11 1.23
N TRP A 509 -14.23 21.29 1.00
CA TRP A 509 -14.50 22.27 2.04
C TRP A 509 -15.43 21.68 3.12
N LEU A 510 -16.52 21.02 2.72
CA LEU A 510 -17.46 20.40 3.64
C LEU A 510 -16.80 19.26 4.44
N LEU A 511 -16.03 18.39 3.77
CA LEU A 511 -15.31 17.29 4.41
C LEU A 511 -14.36 17.80 5.48
N MET A 512 -13.49 18.76 5.14
CA MET A 512 -12.50 19.29 6.07
C MET A 512 -13.14 20.07 7.21
N ASN A 513 -14.21 20.84 6.98
CA ASN A 513 -14.92 21.51 8.07
C ASN A 513 -15.65 20.54 8.99
N ALA A 514 -16.34 19.54 8.45
CA ALA A 514 -17.00 18.52 9.26
C ALA A 514 -15.98 17.78 10.14
N MET A 515 -14.83 17.41 9.58
CA MET A 515 -13.74 16.75 10.32
C MET A 515 -13.08 17.69 11.35
N GLY A 516 -12.95 18.98 11.02
CA GLY A 516 -12.46 20.00 11.95
C GLY A 516 -13.41 20.22 13.14
N VAL A 517 -14.73 20.18 12.93
CA VAL A 517 -15.72 20.21 14.02
C VAL A 517 -15.63 18.93 14.86
N ARG A 518 -15.54 17.77 14.19
CA ARG A 518 -15.42 16.46 14.85
C ARG A 518 -14.18 16.36 15.75
N HIS A 519 -13.11 17.10 15.46
CA HIS A 519 -11.90 17.14 16.28
C HIS A 519 -12.19 17.44 17.76
N ARG A 520 -13.18 18.30 18.04
CA ARG A 520 -13.54 18.71 19.41
C ARG A 520 -14.19 17.61 20.25
N VAL A 521 -14.81 16.63 19.59
CA VAL A 521 -15.59 15.57 20.25
C VAL A 521 -14.87 14.23 20.14
N SER A 522 -14.15 14.00 19.06
CA SER A 522 -13.56 12.71 18.73
C SER A 522 -12.27 12.89 17.93
N PRO A 523 -11.16 13.29 18.60
CA PRO A 523 -9.90 13.61 17.94
C PRO A 523 -9.27 12.38 17.27
N SER A 524 -8.61 12.63 16.15
CA SER A 524 -7.73 11.74 15.38
C SER A 524 -6.76 12.60 14.58
N ARG A 525 -5.71 12.02 13.99
CA ARG A 525 -4.79 12.76 13.12
C ARG A 525 -5.50 13.47 11.97
N LEU A 526 -6.49 12.83 11.34
CA LEU A 526 -7.27 13.44 10.25
C LEU A 526 -8.10 14.63 10.72
N THR A 527 -8.80 14.49 11.85
CA THR A 527 -9.57 15.61 12.41
C THR A 527 -8.66 16.74 12.88
N LEU A 528 -7.45 16.44 13.38
CA LEU A 528 -6.48 17.45 13.80
C LEU A 528 -5.91 18.20 12.59
N LEU A 529 -5.55 17.49 11.53
CA LEU A 529 -5.14 18.11 10.26
C LEU A 529 -6.28 18.99 9.75
N ALA A 530 -7.51 18.48 9.71
CA ALA A 530 -8.69 19.23 9.31
C ALA A 530 -8.99 20.42 10.24
N TYR A 531 -8.63 20.37 11.52
CA TYR A 531 -8.78 21.50 12.44
C TYR A 531 -7.77 22.63 12.17
N HIS A 532 -6.60 22.30 11.62
CA HIS A 532 -5.49 23.22 11.36
C HIS A 532 -5.19 23.49 9.86
N HIS A 533 -5.92 22.88 8.93
CA HIS A 533 -5.59 22.89 7.50
C HIS A 533 -5.60 24.29 6.87
N TYR A 534 -6.47 25.18 7.35
CA TYR A 534 -6.68 26.48 6.71
C TYR A 534 -5.46 27.39 6.89
N ASP A 535 -4.94 27.90 5.77
CA ASP A 535 -3.68 28.66 5.66
C ASP A 535 -2.42 27.90 6.14
N ALA A 536 -2.50 26.59 6.33
CA ALA A 536 -1.33 25.80 6.69
C ALA A 536 -0.41 25.58 5.48
N THR A 537 0.90 25.63 5.72
CA THR A 537 1.94 25.43 4.71
C THR A 537 2.20 23.93 4.47
N PRO A 538 2.89 23.54 3.38
CA PRO A 538 3.37 22.18 3.20
C PRO A 538 4.16 21.68 4.41
N LEU A 539 5.04 22.51 5.00
CA LEU A 539 5.78 22.14 6.21
C LEU A 539 4.84 21.76 7.37
N MET A 540 3.77 22.52 7.60
CA MET A 540 2.77 22.18 8.62
C MET A 540 2.02 20.89 8.30
N PHE A 541 1.67 20.65 7.04
CA PHE A 541 1.04 19.41 6.59
C PHE A 541 1.94 18.19 6.79
N SER A 542 3.26 18.31 6.54
CA SER A 542 4.21 17.22 6.80
C SER A 542 4.23 16.82 8.28
N ILE A 543 4.14 17.81 9.19
CA ILE A 543 4.10 17.58 10.64
C ILE A 543 2.75 16.97 11.05
N LEU A 544 1.63 17.53 10.60
CA LEU A 544 0.28 17.07 10.95
C LEU A 544 -0.04 15.67 10.41
N SER A 545 0.52 15.31 9.25
CA SER A 545 0.39 13.97 8.66
C SER A 545 1.35 12.94 9.25
N GLY A 546 2.43 13.39 9.90
CA GLY A 546 3.52 12.52 10.36
C GLY A 546 4.55 12.18 9.27
N SER A 547 4.51 12.82 8.11
CA SER A 547 5.46 12.62 7.00
C SER A 547 6.82 13.28 7.27
N LEU A 548 7.51 12.87 8.34
CA LEU A 548 8.71 13.54 8.85
C LEU A 548 9.89 13.54 7.87
N ASP A 549 9.99 12.52 7.00
CA ASP A 549 11.03 12.43 5.97
C ASP A 549 11.04 13.65 5.03
N SER A 550 9.86 14.16 4.67
CA SER A 550 9.71 15.31 3.78
C SER A 550 10.15 16.63 4.41
N VAL A 551 10.18 16.74 5.73
CA VAL A 551 10.52 17.99 6.44
C VAL A 551 11.91 18.46 6.02
N SER A 552 12.89 17.56 6.04
CA SER A 552 14.28 17.88 5.68
C SER A 552 14.39 18.43 4.25
N THR A 553 13.61 17.86 3.33
CA THR A 553 13.54 18.27 1.92
C THR A 553 12.91 19.65 1.78
N LEU A 554 11.78 19.89 2.46
CA LEU A 554 11.10 21.19 2.47
C LEU A 554 11.97 22.29 3.06
N LEU A 555 12.64 22.02 4.18
CA LEU A 555 13.55 22.98 4.83
C LEU A 555 14.77 23.29 3.95
N SER A 556 15.32 22.28 3.26
CA SER A 556 16.41 22.46 2.30
C SER A 556 15.98 23.33 1.11
N ALA A 557 14.70 23.23 0.72
CA ALA A 557 14.07 24.10 -0.28
C ALA A 557 13.59 25.45 0.27
N ARG A 558 14.08 25.87 1.44
CA ARG A 558 13.77 27.16 2.09
C ARG A 558 12.30 27.32 2.50
N ALA A 559 11.67 26.25 2.97
CA ALA A 559 10.39 26.35 3.68
C ALA A 559 10.53 27.28 4.90
N ARG A 560 9.62 28.25 5.01
CA ARG A 560 9.53 29.20 6.11
C ARG A 560 8.86 28.54 7.33
N VAL A 561 9.47 28.72 8.50
CA VAL A 561 8.98 28.14 9.76
C VAL A 561 8.09 29.11 10.55
N ASP A 562 8.17 30.40 10.23
CA ASP A 562 7.55 31.52 10.93
C ASP A 562 6.12 31.83 10.45
N ILE A 563 5.75 31.34 9.26
CA ILE A 563 4.39 31.47 8.72
C ILE A 563 3.40 30.87 9.71
N ARG A 564 2.29 31.58 9.91
CA ARG A 564 1.20 31.17 10.79
C ARG A 564 -0.01 30.74 9.97
N ASN A 565 -0.63 29.63 10.37
CA ASN A 565 -1.93 29.23 9.81
C ASN A 565 -3.06 30.14 10.32
N TYR A 566 -4.29 29.85 9.89
CA TYR A 566 -5.49 30.61 10.27
C TYR A 566 -5.68 30.70 11.79
N ARG A 567 -5.26 29.67 12.53
CA ARG A 567 -5.32 29.58 13.99
C ARG A 567 -4.09 30.18 14.69
N LYS A 568 -3.26 30.94 13.97
CA LYS A 568 -2.05 31.61 14.46
C LYS A 568 -0.96 30.65 14.97
N LYS A 569 -1.00 29.38 14.56
CA LYS A 569 0.00 28.34 14.90
C LYS A 569 1.11 28.30 13.86
N THR A 570 2.35 28.20 14.34
CA THR A 570 3.57 27.99 13.54
C THR A 570 3.86 26.50 13.35
N ALA A 571 4.86 26.16 12.53
CA ALA A 571 5.33 24.78 12.40
C ALA A 571 5.81 24.21 13.75
N SER A 572 6.52 25.01 14.57
CA SER A 572 6.99 24.59 15.89
C SER A 572 5.83 24.28 16.85
N ASP A 573 4.78 25.10 16.86
CA ASP A 573 3.61 24.86 17.71
C ASP A 573 2.94 23.52 17.39
N LEU A 574 2.79 23.22 16.09
CA LEU A 574 2.20 21.97 15.63
C LEU A 574 3.12 20.77 15.90
N ALA A 575 4.44 20.94 15.78
CA ALA A 575 5.41 19.90 16.10
C ALA A 575 5.33 19.49 17.58
N ARG A 576 5.21 20.46 18.49
CA ARG A 576 4.99 20.19 19.92
C ARG A 576 3.66 19.47 20.17
N GLN A 577 2.59 19.91 19.50
CA GLN A 577 1.27 19.29 19.62
C GLN A 577 1.25 17.83 19.11
N MET A 578 2.06 17.53 18.10
CA MET A 578 2.20 16.19 17.53
C MET A 578 3.18 15.29 18.29
N LEU A 579 3.83 15.80 19.35
CA LEU A 579 4.95 15.12 20.04
C LEU A 579 6.05 14.70 19.05
N ALA A 580 6.36 15.59 18.12
CA ALA A 580 7.42 15.38 17.14
C ALA A 580 8.80 15.26 17.83
N PRO A 581 9.79 14.62 17.17
CA PRO A 581 11.14 14.51 17.72
C PRO A 581 11.75 15.87 18.10
N SER A 582 12.56 15.92 19.17
CA SER A 582 13.14 17.16 19.70
C SER A 582 13.90 17.98 18.66
N TRP A 583 14.67 17.33 17.78
CA TRP A 583 15.39 17.98 16.70
C TRP A 583 14.45 18.78 15.78
N LEU A 584 13.24 18.29 15.53
CA LEU A 584 12.26 18.97 14.68
C LEU A 584 11.71 20.22 15.37
N ILE A 585 11.41 20.10 16.66
CA ILE A 585 10.93 21.22 17.46
C ILE A 585 11.99 22.31 17.53
N GLU A 586 13.26 21.96 17.73
CA GLU A 586 14.39 22.89 17.77
C GLU A 586 14.60 23.60 16.43
N VAL A 587 14.63 22.85 15.31
CA VAL A 587 14.82 23.40 13.97
C VAL A 587 13.66 24.34 13.58
N CYS A 588 12.43 24.02 13.97
CA CYS A 588 11.29 24.89 13.73
C CYS A 588 11.23 26.10 14.68
N SER A 589 11.95 26.09 15.80
CA SER A 589 11.96 27.20 16.77
C SER A 589 13.08 28.21 16.51
N THR A 590 14.28 27.75 16.18
CA THR A 590 15.51 28.57 16.07
C THR A 590 15.53 29.52 14.87
N LYS A 591 14.88 29.16 13.77
CA LYS A 591 14.78 30.04 12.58
C LYS A 591 13.74 31.16 12.70
N GLY A 592 12.89 31.14 13.72
CA GLY A 592 11.90 32.21 13.95
C GLY A 592 12.49 33.45 14.63
N GLU A 593 13.66 33.33 15.26
CA GLU A 593 14.31 34.43 16.00
C GLU A 593 15.23 35.28 15.12
N GLN A 594 15.78 34.75 14.03
CA GLN A 594 16.69 35.50 13.15
C GLN A 594 15.99 36.52 12.23
N ASP A 595 14.70 36.35 11.96
CA ASP A 595 13.91 37.28 11.11
C ASP A 595 13.09 38.30 11.94
N ALA A 596 13.08 38.19 13.28
CA ALA A 596 12.35 39.12 14.15
C ALA A 596 13.06 40.47 14.36
N ASP A 597 14.35 40.56 14.00
CA ASP A 597 15.20 41.75 14.17
C ASP A 597 15.43 42.55 12.88
N ALA A 598 14.74 42.23 11.78
CA ALA A 598 14.77 43.07 10.57
C ALA A 598 13.79 44.25 10.74
N PRO A 599 14.26 45.51 10.73
CA PRO A 599 13.38 46.67 10.88
C PRO A 599 12.41 46.75 9.69
N ALA A 600 11.15 47.05 9.99
CA ALA A 600 10.12 47.29 9.00
C ALA A 600 10.53 48.44 8.08
N GLU A 601 10.94 48.15 6.84
CA GLU A 601 11.04 49.17 5.81
C GLU A 601 9.64 49.63 5.45
N SER A 602 9.41 50.91 5.74
CA SER A 602 8.20 51.66 5.53
C SER A 602 7.71 51.62 4.08
N ASP A 603 6.43 51.33 3.94
CA ASP A 603 5.61 51.62 2.77
C ASP A 603 5.99 52.97 2.14
N THR A 604 6.36 52.94 0.87
CA THR A 604 6.19 54.11 0.01
C THR A 604 5.44 53.67 -1.24
N PHE A 605 4.13 53.97 -1.22
CA PHE A 605 3.28 54.03 -2.40
C PHE A 605 3.92 54.89 -3.49
N CYS A 606 3.84 54.44 -4.75
CA CYS A 606 3.76 55.33 -5.91
C CYS A 606 3.03 54.62 -7.07
N ILE A 607 1.75 55.01 -7.20
CA ILE A 607 0.86 55.15 -8.38
C ILE A 607 0.81 54.02 -9.40
#